data_AF-A0A0D2U8J0-F1
#
_entry.id   AF-A0A0D2U8J0-F1
#
_cell.length_a   1.000
_cell.length_b   1.000
_cell.length_c   1.000
_cell.angle_alpha   90.00
_cell.angle_beta   90.00
_cell.angle_gamma   90.00
#
_symmetry.space_group_name_H-M   'P 1'
#
loop_
_entity.id
_entity.type
_entity.pdbx_description
1 polymer ?
#
loop_
_entity_poly.entity_id
_entity_poly.type
_entity_poly.pdbx_seq_one_letter_code
_entity_poly.pdbx_strand_id
1 'polypeptide(L)'
;MRVSFLSTTPSLVSLVPVSDPSLNSPSIAATRYLTRPVAIRCSNNNTQSVDVCGEYGFHRRDVLKCIGASVGMELLASSGSWVEMASAADLIQRRQRSEFLSSIKETLAKAMKGNPDLIPSMLTLALNDAMTYDKATKSGGSNGSIRFSSELSRPENKGLAAAMSLLDEAKKEIDSYSKGGPISYADLIQYAAQAAVKSTFLAAAIRKCGGNEDKGRTLYAAYGSMGLV
;
A
#
# COMPACT_ATOMS: atom_id res chain seq x y z
N MET A 1 -14.30 50.00 11.52
CA MET A 1 -15.50 49.22 11.15
C MET A 1 -15.27 47.77 11.55
N ARG A 2 -16.04 47.28 12.54
CA ARG A 2 -16.11 45.86 12.89
C ARG A 2 -17.10 45.19 11.94
N VAL A 3 -16.72 44.04 11.39
CA VAL A 3 -17.66 43.10 10.77
C VAL A 3 -17.22 41.69 11.11
N SER A 4 -18.05 41.04 11.92
CA SER A 4 -18.01 39.62 12.25
C SER A 4 -18.73 38.84 11.15
N PHE A 5 -18.24 37.66 10.78
CA PHE A 5 -19.00 36.71 9.97
C PHE A 5 -19.21 35.41 10.74
N LEU A 6 -20.48 35.14 11.04
CA LEU A 6 -20.99 33.99 11.77
C LEU A 6 -21.11 32.79 10.82
N SER A 7 -20.58 31.66 11.27
CA SER A 7 -20.78 30.32 10.68
C SER A 7 -22.25 29.90 10.79
N THR A 8 -22.85 29.42 9.71
CA THR A 8 -24.19 28.82 9.69
C THR A 8 -24.16 27.54 8.87
N THR A 9 -24.38 26.40 9.53
CA THR A 9 -24.62 25.10 8.90
C THR A 9 -26.13 24.91 8.67
N PRO A 10 -26.58 24.33 7.54
CA PRO A 10 -28.00 24.06 7.34
C PRO A 10 -28.43 22.74 8.02
N SER A 11 -29.59 22.83 8.68
CA SER A 11 -30.31 21.74 9.36
C SER A 11 -30.98 20.78 8.38
N LEU A 12 -30.99 19.49 8.71
CA LEU A 12 -31.65 18.42 7.97
C LEU A 12 -33.18 18.44 8.21
N VAL A 13 -33.96 18.51 7.13
CA VAL A 13 -35.42 18.32 7.16
C VAL A 13 -35.74 16.89 6.74
N SER A 14 -36.39 16.14 7.64
CA SER A 14 -36.96 14.81 7.40
C SER A 14 -38.24 14.91 6.57
N LEU A 15 -38.31 14.15 5.47
CA LEU A 15 -39.54 13.85 4.74
C LEU A 15 -40.08 12.48 5.18
N VAL A 16 -41.33 12.48 5.65
CA VAL A 16 -42.13 11.29 6.02
C VAL A 16 -42.73 10.66 4.75
N PRO A 17 -42.72 9.32 4.57
CA PRO A 17 -43.49 8.68 3.51
C PRO A 17 -44.89 8.26 4.00
N VAL A 18 -45.89 8.58 3.16
CA VAL A 18 -47.29 8.11 3.25
C VAL A 18 -47.35 6.62 2.93
N SER A 19 -48.18 5.88 3.68
CA SER A 19 -48.38 4.43 3.57
C SER A 19 -49.55 4.09 2.64
N ASP A 20 -49.42 3.01 1.87
CA ASP A 20 -50.54 2.11 1.54
C ASP A 20 -50.02 0.70 1.11
N PRO A 21 -50.83 -0.38 1.24
CA PRO A 21 -50.35 -1.71 1.62
C PRO A 21 -50.64 -2.81 0.58
N SER A 22 -49.72 -3.77 0.41
CA SER A 22 -50.07 -5.19 0.14
C SER A 22 -48.84 -6.13 0.16
N LEU A 23 -48.73 -6.91 1.24
CA LEU A 23 -48.34 -8.34 1.33
C LEU A 23 -47.09 -8.87 0.58
N ASN A 24 -45.98 -9.09 1.30
CA ASN A 24 -45.51 -10.44 1.75
C ASN A 24 -44.10 -10.40 2.40
N SER A 25 -43.97 -11.07 3.55
CA SER A 25 -42.87 -11.28 4.53
C SER A 25 -41.43 -11.58 4.01
N PRO A 26 -40.36 -11.72 4.85
CA PRO A 26 -40.21 -11.49 6.30
C PRO A 26 -39.04 -10.53 6.69
N SER A 27 -39.01 -10.19 7.98
CA SER A 27 -38.10 -9.29 8.69
C SER A 27 -36.60 -9.64 8.62
N ILE A 28 -35.76 -8.64 8.34
CA ILE A 28 -34.35 -8.61 8.78
C ILE A 28 -34.12 -7.29 9.52
N ALA A 29 -33.77 -7.41 10.80
CA ALA A 29 -33.48 -6.32 11.70
C ALA A 29 -32.24 -5.52 11.23
N ALA A 30 -32.41 -4.23 10.97
CA ALA A 30 -31.30 -3.31 10.70
C ALA A 30 -30.63 -2.91 12.02
N THR A 31 -29.47 -3.50 12.32
CA THR A 31 -28.60 -3.09 13.42
C THR A 31 -28.02 -1.71 13.12
N ARG A 32 -28.48 -0.70 13.85
CA ARG A 32 -27.93 0.66 13.82
C ARG A 32 -26.54 0.64 14.45
N TYR A 33 -25.49 0.87 13.68
CA TYR A 33 -24.14 1.07 14.20
C TYR A 33 -24.02 2.47 14.78
N LEU A 34 -23.83 2.55 16.09
CA LEU A 34 -23.55 3.78 16.83
C LEU A 34 -22.07 4.15 16.60
N THR A 35 -21.80 5.24 15.88
CA THR A 35 -20.44 5.78 15.73
C THR A 35 -20.00 6.46 17.02
N ARG A 36 -19.12 5.81 17.78
CA ARG A 36 -18.51 6.37 19.00
C ARG A 36 -17.28 7.19 18.61
N PRO A 37 -17.17 8.48 18.98
CA PRO A 37 -15.97 9.26 18.71
C PRO A 37 -14.86 8.81 19.68
N VAL A 38 -13.72 8.36 19.13
CA VAL A 38 -12.52 8.07 19.91
C VAL A 38 -11.66 9.32 19.91
N ALA A 39 -11.60 10.00 21.06
CA ALA A 39 -10.61 11.04 21.31
C ALA A 39 -9.30 10.37 21.74
N ILE A 40 -8.20 10.68 21.04
CA ILE A 40 -6.85 10.25 21.44
C ILE A 40 -6.40 11.20 22.56
N ARG A 41 -6.32 10.68 23.79
CA ARG A 41 -5.79 11.39 24.95
C ARG A 41 -4.37 10.89 25.22
N CYS A 42 -3.36 11.71 24.96
CA CYS A 42 -2.01 11.45 25.45
C CYS A 42 -1.94 11.83 26.93
N SER A 43 -1.86 10.84 27.82
CA SER A 43 -1.58 11.05 29.23
C SER A 43 -0.13 10.70 29.53
N ASN A 44 0.64 11.70 29.96
CA ASN A 44 1.93 11.53 30.59
C ASN A 44 1.68 11.34 32.09
N ASN A 45 1.86 10.12 32.62
CA ASN A 45 1.67 9.86 34.04
C ASN A 45 2.97 9.33 34.64
N ASN A 46 3.61 10.24 35.37
CA ASN A 46 4.57 9.94 36.41
C ASN A 46 3.83 9.32 37.62
N THR A 47 4.54 8.42 38.30
CA THR A 47 4.36 8.01 39.70
C THR A 47 3.38 6.87 40.02
N GLN A 48 3.97 5.93 40.77
CA GLN A 48 3.49 4.71 41.44
C GLN A 48 2.17 4.82 42.19
N SER A 49 1.44 3.70 42.23
CA SER A 49 0.89 3.14 43.46
C SER A 49 0.72 1.62 43.35
N VAL A 50 1.08 0.94 44.43
CA VAL A 50 1.03 -0.52 44.65
C VAL A 50 -0.31 -0.84 45.30
N ASP A 51 -1.01 -1.88 44.84
CA ASP A 51 -1.92 -2.66 45.69
C ASP A 51 -2.15 -4.08 45.14
N VAL A 52 -2.23 -5.07 46.03
CA VAL A 52 -2.28 -6.51 45.73
C VAL A 52 -3.48 -7.18 46.42
N CYS A 53 -4.23 -8.00 45.66
CA CYS A 53 -5.03 -9.20 45.99
C CYS A 53 -6.32 -9.20 45.14
N GLY A 54 -6.79 -10.23 44.44
CA GLY A 54 -6.42 -11.63 44.29
C GLY A 54 -7.72 -12.40 43.98
N GLU A 55 -7.86 -13.05 42.82
CA GLU A 55 -8.81 -14.16 42.60
C GLU A 55 -8.52 -14.89 41.27
N TYR A 56 -8.70 -16.21 41.26
CA TYR A 56 -8.16 -17.16 40.29
C TYR A 56 -9.11 -17.46 39.14
N GLY A 57 -8.62 -17.32 37.90
CA GLY A 57 -9.30 -17.78 36.69
C GLY A 57 -8.33 -17.88 35.52
N PHE A 58 -7.62 -19.00 35.39
CA PHE A 58 -6.58 -19.18 34.37
C PHE A 58 -7.16 -19.17 32.95
N HIS A 59 -6.85 -18.12 32.20
CA HIS A 59 -7.09 -18.03 30.75
C HIS A 59 -5.75 -18.13 30.01
N ARG A 60 -5.76 -18.40 28.69
CA ARG A 60 -4.56 -18.56 27.82
C ARG A 60 -3.56 -17.38 27.82
N ARG A 61 -3.73 -16.36 28.66
CA ARG A 61 -2.80 -15.25 28.89
C ARG A 61 -1.98 -15.38 30.19
N ASP A 62 -2.09 -16.47 30.95
CA ASP A 62 -1.39 -16.63 32.25
C ASP A 62 -0.06 -17.42 32.20
N VAL A 63 0.62 -17.48 31.06
CA VAL A 63 1.95 -18.14 30.95
C VAL A 63 3.06 -17.41 31.72
N LEU A 64 2.80 -16.20 32.21
CA LEU A 64 3.79 -15.34 32.87
C LEU A 64 3.55 -15.14 34.37
N LYS A 65 3.29 -16.21 35.13
CA LYS A 65 3.04 -16.12 36.58
C LYS A 65 3.88 -17.04 37.49
N CYS A 66 4.92 -17.69 36.98
CA CYS A 66 5.81 -18.53 37.81
C CYS A 66 7.29 -18.28 37.57
N ILE A 67 7.81 -17.08 37.91
CA ILE A 67 9.18 -16.93 38.44
C ILE A 67 9.10 -15.88 39.56
N GLY A 68 9.56 -16.26 40.75
CA GLY A 68 9.43 -15.49 41.99
C GLY A 68 10.07 -14.11 41.96
N ALA A 69 9.60 -13.28 42.90
CA ALA A 69 10.12 -11.96 43.21
C ALA A 69 11.59 -12.03 43.68
N SER A 70 12.53 -11.60 42.83
CA SER A 70 13.83 -11.03 43.26
C SER A 70 14.69 -10.42 42.14
N VAL A 71 14.26 -10.33 40.88
CA VAL A 71 14.97 -9.51 39.86
C VAL A 71 14.16 -8.25 39.55
N GLY A 72 14.12 -7.37 40.55
CA GLY A 72 13.65 -6.00 40.39
C GLY A 72 14.69 -5.15 39.65
N MET A 73 14.19 -4.28 38.78
CA MET A 73 14.84 -3.07 38.25
C MET A 73 15.80 -3.09 37.05
N GLU A 74 16.06 -4.19 36.32
CA GLU A 74 16.97 -4.10 35.15
C GLU A 74 16.34 -4.28 33.75
N LEU A 75 15.06 -4.65 33.66
CA LEU A 75 14.38 -4.81 32.35
C LEU A 75 13.77 -3.51 31.79
N LEU A 76 13.60 -2.47 32.61
CA LEU A 76 13.10 -1.17 32.17
C LEU A 76 14.21 -0.14 31.85
N ALA A 77 15.46 -0.42 32.24
CA ALA A 77 16.61 0.44 31.96
C ALA A 77 17.50 -0.09 30.81
N SER A 78 17.44 -1.38 30.50
CA SER A 78 18.23 -2.04 29.43
C SER A 78 17.60 -1.95 28.03
N SER A 79 16.38 -1.41 27.93
CA SER A 79 15.61 -1.36 26.67
C SER A 79 16.18 -0.36 25.64
N GLY A 80 17.00 0.60 26.07
CA GLY A 80 17.51 1.69 25.21
C GLY A 80 18.41 1.22 24.07
N SER A 81 19.40 0.36 24.36
CA SER A 81 20.39 -0.05 23.35
C SER A 81 19.79 -0.93 22.25
N TRP A 82 18.84 -1.80 22.58
CA TRP A 82 18.13 -2.66 21.63
C TRP A 82 17.14 -1.88 20.77
N VAL A 83 16.44 -0.89 21.35
CA VAL A 83 15.53 -0.01 20.60
C VAL A 83 16.30 0.91 19.64
N GLU A 84 17.45 1.45 20.05
CA GLU A 84 18.33 2.23 19.19
C GLU A 84 18.93 1.40 18.05
N MET A 85 19.41 0.18 18.34
CA MET A 85 19.95 -0.73 17.33
C MET A 85 18.88 -1.17 16.32
N ALA A 86 17.66 -1.46 16.79
CA ALA A 86 16.53 -1.79 15.92
C ALA A 86 16.12 -0.60 15.04
N SER A 87 16.11 0.62 15.59
CA SER A 87 15.83 1.85 14.86
C SER A 87 16.90 2.13 13.79
N ALA A 88 18.18 2.00 14.14
CA ALA A 88 19.28 2.18 13.20
C ALA A 88 19.25 1.13 12.06
N ALA A 89 18.99 -0.14 12.39
CA ALA A 89 18.87 -1.21 11.39
C ALA A 89 17.70 -0.96 10.42
N ASP A 90 16.54 -0.53 10.93
CA ASP A 90 15.37 -0.18 10.11
C ASP A 90 15.66 1.01 9.17
N LEU A 91 16.34 2.06 9.64
CA LEU A 91 16.75 3.19 8.81
C LEU A 91 17.71 2.76 7.67
N ILE A 92 18.66 1.88 7.98
CA ILE A 92 19.59 1.32 6.98
C ILE A 92 18.83 0.49 5.95
N GLN A 93 17.91 -0.37 6.39
CA GLN A 93 17.11 -1.20 5.49
C GLN A 93 16.24 -0.35 4.57
N ARG A 94 15.61 0.71 5.09
CA ARG A 94 14.82 1.65 4.27
C ARG A 94 15.68 2.34 3.23
N ARG A 95 16.88 2.80 3.61
CA ARG A 95 17.83 3.43 2.68
C ARG A 95 18.25 2.47 1.57
N GLN A 96 18.66 1.26 1.92
CA GLN A 96 19.06 0.25 0.93
C GLN A 96 17.92 -0.08 -0.04
N ARG A 97 16.70 -0.23 0.48
CA ARG A 97 15.51 -0.46 -0.35
C ARG A 97 15.17 0.75 -1.22
N SER A 98 15.33 1.98 -0.74
CA SER A 98 15.03 3.18 -1.54
C SER A 98 16.06 3.40 -2.64
N GLU A 99 17.34 3.15 -2.37
CA GLU A 99 18.41 3.17 -3.37
C GLU A 99 18.16 2.12 -4.45
N PHE A 100 17.89 0.87 -4.07
CA PHE A 100 17.60 -0.21 -5.02
C PHE A 100 16.35 0.08 -5.85
N LEU A 101 15.28 0.57 -5.22
CA LEU A 101 14.06 0.96 -5.91
C LEU A 101 14.30 2.10 -6.92
N SER A 102 15.19 3.05 -6.60
CA SER A 102 15.56 4.11 -7.53
C SER A 102 16.23 3.54 -8.78
N SER A 103 17.18 2.61 -8.62
CA SER A 103 17.83 1.92 -9.74
C SER A 103 16.85 1.12 -10.59
N ILE A 104 15.93 0.37 -9.96
CA ILE A 104 14.86 -0.36 -10.66
C ILE A 104 14.00 0.59 -11.51
N LYS A 105 13.55 1.71 -10.92
CA LYS A 105 12.73 2.70 -11.61
C LYS A 105 13.45 3.29 -12.82
N GLU A 106 14.77 3.51 -12.72
CA GLU A 106 15.57 4.01 -13.83
C GLU A 106 15.69 2.99 -14.97
N THR A 107 16.03 1.74 -14.67
CA THR A 107 16.10 0.66 -15.67
C THR A 107 14.75 0.44 -16.35
N LEU A 108 13.66 0.37 -15.60
CA LEU A 108 12.32 0.22 -16.18
C LEU A 108 11.90 1.44 -17.01
N ALA A 109 12.21 2.66 -16.58
CA ALA A 109 11.93 3.86 -17.37
C ALA A 109 12.69 3.86 -18.71
N LYS A 110 13.95 3.41 -18.72
CA LYS A 110 14.73 3.23 -19.96
C LYS A 110 14.09 2.19 -20.87
N ALA A 111 13.70 1.04 -20.32
CA ALA A 111 13.07 -0.05 -21.08
C ALA A 111 11.74 0.39 -21.70
N MET A 112 10.91 1.15 -20.96
CA MET A 112 9.64 1.71 -21.46
C MET A 112 9.86 2.77 -22.53
N LYS A 113 10.88 3.63 -22.37
CA LYS A 113 11.23 4.64 -23.38
C LYS A 113 11.68 3.99 -24.69
N GLY A 114 12.40 2.88 -24.62
CA GLY A 114 12.84 2.12 -25.80
C GLY A 114 11.70 1.36 -26.50
N ASN A 115 10.61 1.05 -25.78
CA ASN A 115 9.51 0.22 -26.28
C ASN A 115 8.14 0.83 -25.94
N PRO A 116 7.81 2.02 -26.50
CA PRO A 116 6.56 2.71 -26.19
C PRO A 116 5.31 1.90 -26.58
N ASP A 117 5.40 1.06 -27.61
CA ASP A 117 4.29 0.22 -28.09
C ASP A 117 3.90 -0.89 -27.10
N LEU A 118 4.82 -1.25 -26.19
CA LEU A 118 4.58 -2.28 -25.17
C LEU A 118 3.98 -1.72 -23.87
N ILE A 119 3.85 -0.40 -23.74
CA ILE A 119 3.26 0.24 -22.55
C ILE A 119 1.85 -0.29 -22.25
N PRO A 120 0.90 -0.39 -23.20
CA PRO A 120 -0.43 -0.95 -22.94
C PRO A 120 -0.38 -2.42 -22.52
N SER A 121 0.49 -3.21 -23.15
CA SER A 121 0.70 -4.62 -22.79
C SER A 121 1.25 -4.76 -21.37
N MET A 122 2.16 -3.88 -20.96
CA MET A 122 2.73 -3.88 -19.60
C MET A 122 1.66 -3.61 -18.54
N LEU A 123 0.78 -2.64 -18.80
CA LEU A 123 -0.35 -2.33 -17.92
C LEU A 123 -1.34 -3.50 -17.85
N THR A 124 -1.65 -4.11 -19.00
CA THR A 124 -2.56 -5.26 -19.09
C THR A 124 -1.99 -6.47 -18.36
N LEU A 125 -0.68 -6.70 -18.46
CA LEU A 125 0.02 -7.78 -17.78
C LEU A 125 -0.08 -7.64 -16.25
N ALA A 126 0.20 -6.44 -15.72
CA ALA A 126 0.07 -6.21 -14.28
C ALA A 126 -1.38 -6.27 -13.78
N LEU A 127 -2.33 -5.83 -14.61
CA LEU A 127 -3.76 -5.94 -14.32
C LEU A 127 -4.18 -7.42 -14.26
N ASN A 128 -3.85 -8.20 -15.29
CA ASN A 128 -4.26 -9.59 -15.38
C ASN A 128 -3.67 -10.46 -14.27
N ASP A 129 -2.42 -10.22 -13.87
CA ASP A 129 -1.80 -10.88 -12.71
C ASP A 129 -2.61 -10.59 -11.43
N ALA A 130 -2.96 -9.32 -11.20
CA ALA A 130 -3.71 -8.88 -10.03
C ALA A 130 -5.18 -9.35 -10.01
N MET A 131 -5.82 -9.46 -11.18
CA MET A 131 -7.24 -9.78 -11.33
C MET A 131 -7.59 -11.24 -11.02
N THR A 132 -6.60 -12.10 -10.80
CA THR A 132 -6.81 -13.49 -10.37
C THR A 132 -7.21 -13.62 -8.88
N TYR A 133 -7.22 -12.51 -8.13
CA TYR A 133 -7.51 -12.55 -6.69
C TYR A 133 -8.97 -12.94 -6.40
N ASP A 134 -9.14 -14.02 -5.64
CA ASP A 134 -10.43 -14.40 -5.05
C ASP A 134 -10.43 -14.14 -3.54
N LYS A 135 -11.44 -13.40 -3.08
CA LYS A 135 -11.62 -13.05 -1.67
C LYS A 135 -12.03 -14.25 -0.82
N ALA A 136 -12.81 -15.18 -1.38
CA ALA A 136 -13.33 -16.32 -0.61
C ALA A 136 -12.20 -17.29 -0.23
N THR A 137 -11.36 -17.65 -1.19
CA THR A 137 -10.20 -18.52 -0.97
C THR A 137 -8.95 -17.78 -0.51
N LYS A 138 -8.89 -16.44 -0.68
CA LYS A 138 -7.68 -15.61 -0.51
C LYS A 138 -6.53 -16.08 -1.41
N SER A 139 -6.83 -16.59 -2.60
CA SER A 139 -5.85 -17.05 -3.59
C SER A 139 -5.71 -16.08 -4.77
N GLY A 140 -4.62 -16.19 -5.53
CA GLY A 140 -4.37 -15.33 -6.69
C GLY A 140 -3.81 -13.95 -6.31
N GLY A 141 -4.05 -12.96 -7.16
CA GLY A 141 -3.57 -11.58 -6.99
C GLY A 141 -2.18 -11.36 -7.57
N SER A 142 -1.59 -10.19 -7.30
CA SER A 142 -0.32 -9.74 -7.86
C SER A 142 0.87 -10.54 -7.29
N ASN A 143 1.02 -11.78 -7.73
CA ASN A 143 2.02 -12.73 -7.25
C ASN A 143 2.99 -13.18 -8.37
N GLY A 144 2.83 -12.64 -9.58
CA GLY A 144 3.63 -12.93 -10.75
C GLY A 144 3.35 -14.28 -11.41
N SER A 145 2.21 -14.94 -11.12
CA SER A 145 1.84 -16.23 -11.74
C SER A 145 1.68 -16.11 -13.25
N ILE A 146 1.34 -14.93 -13.76
CA ILE A 146 1.19 -14.66 -15.19
C ILE A 146 2.42 -15.03 -16.03
N ARG A 147 3.61 -15.08 -15.43
CA ARG A 147 4.86 -15.48 -16.12
C ARG A 147 4.87 -16.94 -16.57
N PHE A 148 4.06 -17.79 -15.95
CA PHE A 148 4.04 -19.21 -16.27
C PHE A 148 3.34 -19.45 -17.60
N SER A 149 3.90 -20.34 -18.42
CA SER A 149 3.37 -20.64 -19.76
C SER A 149 1.90 -21.09 -19.75
N SER A 150 1.46 -21.78 -18.70
CA SER A 150 0.07 -22.22 -18.50
C SER A 150 -0.91 -21.06 -18.30
N GLU A 151 -0.45 -19.93 -17.76
CA GLU A 151 -1.27 -18.74 -17.55
C GLU A 151 -1.12 -17.75 -18.71
N LEU A 152 0.11 -17.56 -19.21
CA LEU A 152 0.39 -16.66 -20.33
C LEU A 152 -0.26 -17.11 -21.66
N SER A 153 -0.50 -18.41 -21.83
CA SER A 153 -1.16 -18.97 -23.03
C SER A 153 -2.68 -18.85 -23.02
N ARG A 154 -3.29 -18.39 -21.92
CA ARG A 154 -4.73 -18.19 -21.82
C ARG A 154 -5.21 -17.07 -22.75
N PRO A 155 -6.45 -17.13 -23.26
CA PRO A 155 -6.95 -16.15 -24.24
C PRO A 155 -6.90 -14.70 -23.72
N GLU A 156 -7.13 -14.47 -22.43
CA GLU A 156 -7.05 -13.16 -21.79
C GLU A 156 -5.64 -12.56 -21.77
N ASN A 157 -4.60 -13.38 -21.89
CA ASN A 157 -3.18 -12.98 -21.84
C ASN A 157 -2.52 -12.98 -23.22
N LYS A 158 -3.31 -13.07 -24.29
CA LYS A 158 -2.80 -13.07 -25.66
C LYS A 158 -2.09 -11.75 -25.99
N GLY A 159 -0.89 -11.85 -26.55
CA GLY A 159 -0.09 -10.68 -26.95
C GLY A 159 0.81 -10.10 -25.85
N LEU A 160 0.82 -10.69 -24.65
CA LEU A 160 1.65 -10.23 -23.52
C LEU A 160 3.08 -10.80 -23.53
N ALA A 161 3.38 -11.76 -24.41
CA ALA A 161 4.68 -12.43 -24.47
C ALA A 161 5.85 -11.46 -24.72
N ALA A 162 5.65 -10.45 -25.58
CA ALA A 162 6.69 -9.44 -25.83
C ALA A 162 6.97 -8.58 -24.59
N ALA A 163 5.92 -8.21 -23.84
CA ALA A 163 6.08 -7.47 -22.59
C ALA A 163 6.79 -8.31 -21.52
N MET A 164 6.45 -9.61 -21.41
CA MET A 164 7.16 -10.54 -20.53
C MET A 164 8.64 -10.69 -20.89
N SER A 165 8.98 -10.82 -22.19
CA SER A 165 10.38 -10.90 -22.63
C SER A 165 11.18 -9.65 -22.24
N LEU A 166 10.59 -8.47 -22.38
CA LEU A 166 11.22 -7.22 -21.94
C LEU A 166 11.42 -7.18 -20.42
N LEU A 167 10.46 -7.71 -19.65
CA LEU A 167 10.63 -7.84 -18.19
C LEU A 167 11.74 -8.83 -17.83
N ASP A 168 11.88 -9.95 -18.54
CA ASP A 168 12.94 -10.92 -18.30
C ASP A 168 14.32 -10.32 -18.54
N GLU A 169 14.47 -9.48 -19.57
CA GLU A 169 15.69 -8.71 -19.85
C GLU A 169 15.97 -7.69 -18.74
N ALA A 170 14.98 -6.87 -18.39
CA ALA A 170 15.10 -5.90 -17.30
C ALA A 170 15.43 -6.58 -15.97
N LYS A 171 14.85 -7.75 -15.70
CA LYS A 171 15.14 -8.54 -14.51
C LYS A 171 16.59 -8.99 -14.45
N LYS A 172 17.14 -9.50 -15.56
CA LYS A 172 18.56 -9.92 -15.64
C LYS A 172 19.48 -8.74 -15.34
N GLU A 173 19.17 -7.56 -15.88
CA GLU A 173 19.91 -6.34 -15.59
C GLU A 173 19.81 -5.98 -14.09
N ILE A 174 18.59 -5.92 -13.54
CA ILE A 174 18.33 -5.58 -12.13
C ILE A 174 19.03 -6.53 -11.17
N ASP A 175 18.94 -7.84 -11.43
CA ASP A 175 19.55 -8.87 -10.61
C ASP A 175 21.09 -8.78 -10.64
N SER A 176 21.69 -8.31 -11.75
CA SER A 176 23.15 -8.18 -11.89
C SER A 176 23.78 -7.15 -10.94
N TYR A 177 23.04 -6.09 -10.59
CA TYR A 177 23.51 -5.04 -9.67
C TYR A 177 22.83 -5.10 -8.29
N SER A 178 21.94 -6.07 -8.06
CA SER A 178 21.27 -6.23 -6.77
C SER A 178 22.25 -6.72 -5.69
N LYS A 179 22.31 -5.99 -4.59
CA LYS A 179 23.07 -6.37 -3.38
C LYS A 179 22.25 -7.25 -2.42
N GLY A 180 20.94 -7.32 -2.62
CA GLY A 180 19.98 -7.95 -1.70
C GLY A 180 19.32 -9.21 -2.23
N GLY A 181 19.87 -9.82 -3.28
CA GLY A 181 19.28 -10.97 -3.97
C GLY A 181 18.35 -10.58 -5.13
N PRO A 182 17.82 -11.55 -5.88
CA PRO A 182 17.05 -11.28 -7.09
C PRO A 182 15.70 -10.63 -6.77
N ILE A 183 15.26 -9.71 -7.64
CA ILE A 183 13.91 -9.12 -7.53
C ILE A 183 12.85 -10.19 -7.83
N SER A 184 11.72 -10.15 -7.11
CA SER A 184 10.59 -11.03 -7.40
C SER A 184 9.87 -10.60 -8.68
N TYR A 185 9.31 -11.56 -9.43
CA TYR A 185 8.49 -11.20 -10.59
C TYR A 185 7.23 -10.42 -10.20
N ALA A 186 6.66 -10.70 -9.03
CA ALA A 186 5.51 -9.96 -8.51
C ALA A 186 5.81 -8.46 -8.38
N ASP A 187 6.93 -8.11 -7.73
CA ASP A 187 7.34 -6.71 -7.57
C ASP A 187 7.72 -6.09 -8.92
N LEU A 188 8.46 -6.83 -9.75
CA LEU A 188 8.93 -6.36 -11.05
C LEU A 188 7.76 -5.96 -11.96
N ILE A 189 6.73 -6.82 -12.05
CA ILE A 189 5.54 -6.57 -12.87
C ILE A 189 4.83 -5.29 -12.43
N GLN A 190 4.66 -5.10 -11.11
CA GLN A 190 3.97 -3.91 -10.58
C GLN A 190 4.81 -2.63 -10.72
N TYR A 191 6.13 -2.71 -10.55
CA TYR A 191 7.00 -1.56 -10.83
C TYR A 191 7.06 -1.22 -12.32
N ALA A 192 6.96 -2.22 -13.20
CA ALA A 192 6.89 -1.97 -14.63
C ALA A 192 5.59 -1.27 -15.02
N ALA A 193 4.45 -1.67 -14.42
CA ALA A 193 3.20 -0.94 -14.59
C ALA A 193 3.29 0.50 -14.03
N GLN A 194 3.93 0.71 -12.88
CA GLN A 194 4.18 2.05 -12.35
C GLN A 194 4.99 2.91 -13.34
N ALA A 195 6.05 2.35 -13.94
CA ALA A 195 6.87 3.02 -14.95
C ALA A 195 6.08 3.30 -16.24
N ALA A 196 5.22 2.38 -16.65
CA ALA A 196 4.31 2.54 -17.78
C ALA A 196 3.32 3.69 -17.55
N VAL A 197 2.66 3.76 -16.38
CA VAL A 197 1.78 4.89 -16.01
C VAL A 197 2.54 6.21 -16.06
N LYS A 198 3.73 6.29 -15.45
CA LYS A 198 4.58 7.49 -15.48
C LYS A 198 4.93 7.91 -16.91
N SER A 199 5.22 6.94 -17.78
CA SER A 199 5.48 7.21 -19.20
C SER A 199 4.26 7.82 -19.91
N THR A 200 3.04 7.32 -19.63
CA THR A 200 1.81 7.90 -20.21
C THR A 200 1.56 9.34 -19.74
N PHE A 201 1.85 9.64 -18.46
CA PHE A 201 1.69 10.99 -17.92
C PHE A 201 2.71 11.96 -18.51
N LEU A 202 3.96 11.52 -18.67
CA LEU A 202 5.00 12.29 -19.34
C LEU A 202 4.62 12.57 -20.79
N ALA A 203 4.17 11.56 -21.54
CA ALA A 203 3.71 11.72 -22.92
C ALA A 203 2.54 12.73 -23.03
N ALA A 204 1.60 12.70 -22.07
CA ALA A 204 0.52 13.67 -22.00
C ALA A 204 1.02 15.10 -21.73
N ALA A 205 2.01 15.27 -20.85
CA ALA A 205 2.62 16.57 -20.57
C ALA A 205 3.33 17.14 -21.81
N ILE A 206 4.13 16.33 -22.49
CA ILE A 206 4.82 16.71 -23.73
C ILE A 206 3.81 17.11 -24.81
N ARG A 207 2.73 16.34 -24.98
CA ARG A 207 1.64 16.67 -25.92
C ARG A 207 0.99 18.01 -25.58
N LYS A 208 0.72 18.28 -24.30
CA LYS A 208 0.16 19.57 -23.84
C LYS A 208 1.12 20.74 -24.06
N CYS A 209 2.43 20.49 -24.09
CA CYS A 209 3.46 21.47 -24.42
C CYS A 209 3.76 21.58 -25.93
N GLY A 210 2.85 21.09 -26.79
CA GLY A 210 3.01 21.18 -28.25
C GLY A 210 4.15 20.30 -28.79
N GLY A 211 4.48 19.20 -28.11
CA GLY A 211 5.56 18.31 -28.50
C GLY A 211 6.95 18.70 -27.98
N ASN A 212 7.08 19.81 -27.25
CA ASN A 212 8.35 20.21 -26.67
C ASN A 212 8.69 19.32 -25.45
N GLU A 213 9.74 18.50 -25.56
CA GLU A 213 10.13 17.56 -24.52
C GLU A 213 10.56 18.25 -23.22
N ASP A 214 11.38 19.30 -23.28
CA ASP A 214 11.92 19.96 -22.09
C ASP A 214 10.81 20.60 -21.27
N LYS A 215 9.91 21.35 -21.93
CA LYS A 215 8.73 21.93 -21.29
C LYS A 215 7.81 20.85 -20.74
N GLY A 216 7.63 19.75 -21.48
CA GLY A 216 6.84 18.60 -21.04
C GLY A 216 7.42 17.94 -19.78
N ARG A 217 8.74 17.77 -19.71
CA ARG A 217 9.45 17.25 -18.52
C ARG A 217 9.33 18.19 -17.34
N THR A 218 9.50 19.51 -17.53
CA THR A 218 9.29 20.49 -16.46
C THR A 218 7.86 20.47 -15.94
N LEU A 219 6.87 20.42 -16.84
CA LEU A 219 5.46 20.34 -16.48
C LEU A 219 5.15 19.04 -15.72
N TYR A 220 5.65 17.91 -16.19
CA TYR A 220 5.49 16.61 -15.53
C TYR A 220 6.21 16.56 -14.17
N ALA A 221 7.40 17.14 -14.04
CA ALA A 221 8.10 17.20 -12.76
C ALA A 221 7.32 18.02 -11.72
N ALA A 222 6.65 19.09 -12.15
CA ALA A 222 5.84 19.94 -11.28
C ALA A 222 4.48 19.32 -10.91
N TYR A 223 3.78 18.68 -11.87
CA TYR A 223 2.38 18.28 -11.72
C TYR A 223 2.10 16.79 -11.97
N GLY A 224 3.14 15.98 -12.16
CA GLY A 224 3.03 14.54 -12.44
C GLY A 224 2.66 13.68 -11.24
N SER A 225 2.32 14.29 -10.10
CA SER A 225 1.92 13.60 -8.87
C SER A 225 2.96 12.58 -8.37
N MET A 226 4.25 12.92 -8.48
CA MET A 226 5.36 12.02 -8.08
C MET A 226 5.35 11.66 -6.58
N GLY A 227 4.63 12.42 -5.73
CA GLY A 227 4.44 12.11 -4.32
C GLY A 227 3.32 11.10 -4.01
N LEU A 228 2.50 10.72 -5.00
CA LEU A 228 1.37 9.80 -4.85
C LEU A 228 1.59 8.43 -5.50
N VAL A 229 2.61 8.29 -6.37
CA VAL A 229 2.82 7.10 -7.22
C VAL A 229 4.18 6.44 -7.01
#